data_AF-A0A0R3Q7S0-F1
#
_entry.id   AF-A0A0R3Q7S0-F1
#
_cell.length_a   1.000
_cell.length_b   1.000
_cell.length_c   1.000
_cell.angle_alpha   90.00
_cell.angle_beta   90.00
_cell.angle_gamma   90.00
#
_symmetry.space_group_name_H-M   'P 1'
#
loop_
_entity.id
_entity.type
_entity.pdbx_description
1 polymer ?
#
loop_
_entity_poly.entity_id
_entity_poly.type
_entity_poly.pdbx_seq_one_letter_code
_entity_poly.pdbx_strand_id
1 'polypeptide(L)'
;HHESVIELEEELHKKQHIDSEGFAWWLLRLALTHQQLYRMKSFLQLAGLEYSELPALSPRANAVFKLIENWAKQLEDHLCAMFDGCPSDLLPDLSIRKDDNGAVIHHLTVLIEQVYYTTQNSSRENK
;
A
#
# COMPACT_ATOMS: atom_id res chain seq x y z
N HIS A 1 34.95 19.66 -5.70
CA HIS A 1 34.22 19.80 -4.41
C HIS A 1 32.71 19.98 -4.59
N HIS A 2 32.20 20.73 -5.57
CA HIS A 2 30.75 20.82 -5.82
C HIS A 2 30.21 19.63 -6.62
N GLU A 3 30.99 19.17 -7.60
CA GLU A 3 30.69 18.00 -8.44
C GLU A 3 30.63 16.68 -7.64
N SER A 4 31.42 16.56 -6.57
CA SER A 4 31.42 15.40 -5.67
C SER A 4 30.22 15.35 -4.72
N VAL A 5 29.52 16.47 -4.50
CA VAL A 5 28.31 16.51 -3.63
C VAL A 5 27.09 16.09 -4.43
N ILE A 6 26.99 16.54 -5.68
CA ILE A 6 25.90 16.18 -6.60
C ILE A 6 25.94 14.67 -6.91
N GLU A 7 27.13 14.10 -7.13
CA GLU A 7 27.29 12.66 -7.36
C GLU A 7 26.92 11.81 -6.13
N LEU A 8 27.16 12.32 -4.91
CA LEU A 8 26.75 11.67 -3.67
C LEU A 8 25.22 11.77 -3.43
N GLU A 9 24.60 12.88 -3.82
CA GLU A 9 23.15 13.08 -3.73
C GLU A 9 22.38 12.19 -4.73
N GLU A 10 22.90 11.99 -5.94
CA GLU A 10 22.34 11.06 -6.93
C GLU A 10 22.48 9.60 -6.50
N GLU A 11 23.63 9.21 -5.92
CA GLU A 11 23.82 7.86 -5.37
C GLU A 11 22.97 7.60 -4.12
N LEU A 12 22.69 8.64 -3.32
CA LEU A 12 21.77 8.56 -2.19
C LEU A 12 20.31 8.39 -2.67
N HIS A 13 19.90 9.13 -3.69
CA HIS A 13 18.58 9.00 -4.33
C HIS A 13 18.38 7.61 -4.95
N LYS A 14 19.38 7.07 -5.66
CA LYS A 14 19.30 5.70 -6.19
C LYS A 14 19.19 4.66 -5.08
N LYS A 15 19.88 4.86 -3.95
CA LYS A 15 19.81 3.96 -2.79
C LYS A 15 18.43 3.93 -2.13
N GLN A 16 17.75 5.06 -2.02
CA GLN A 16 16.41 5.13 -1.43
C GLN A 16 15.36 4.35 -2.25
N HIS A 17 15.56 4.22 -3.56
CA HIS A 17 14.69 3.43 -4.44
C HIS A 17 15.09 1.95 -4.54
N ILE A 18 16.26 1.57 -4.04
CA ILE A 18 16.79 0.20 -4.07
C ILE A 18 16.63 -0.51 -2.72
N ASP A 19 16.42 0.24 -1.64
CA ASP A 19 16.24 -0.35 -0.32
C ASP A 19 14.91 -1.13 -0.23
N SER A 20 15.02 -2.45 -0.14
CA SER A 20 13.88 -3.34 0.09
C SER A 20 13.25 -3.16 1.47
N GLU A 21 13.87 -2.42 2.38
CA GLU A 21 13.26 -2.04 3.65
C GLU A 21 12.88 -0.54 3.68
N GLY A 22 12.98 0.13 2.53
CA GLY A 22 12.63 1.53 2.36
C GLY A 22 11.11 1.77 2.32
N PHE A 23 10.72 3.02 2.59
CA PHE A 23 9.32 3.43 2.71
C PHE A 23 8.48 3.07 1.46
N ALA A 24 9.00 3.33 0.26
CA ALA A 24 8.32 3.01 -0.99
C ALA A 24 7.94 1.52 -1.09
N TRP A 25 8.84 0.65 -0.61
CA TRP A 25 8.66 -0.78 -0.69
C TRP A 25 7.71 -1.31 0.39
N TRP A 26 7.74 -0.73 1.60
CA TRP A 26 6.69 -0.96 2.61
C TRP A 26 5.31 -0.53 2.13
N LEU A 27 5.21 0.63 1.49
CA LEU A 27 3.95 1.11 0.90
C LEU A 27 3.46 0.18 -0.22
N LEU A 28 4.37 -0.29 -1.08
CA LEU A 28 4.03 -1.25 -2.13
C LEU A 28 3.54 -2.59 -1.54
N ARG A 29 4.22 -3.12 -0.53
CA ARG A 29 3.78 -4.34 0.19
C ARG A 29 2.39 -4.17 0.78
N LEU A 30 2.10 -3.01 1.37
CA LEU A 30 0.78 -2.70 1.90
C LEU A 30 -0.28 -2.68 0.79
N ALA A 31 -0.02 -1.97 -0.31
CA ALA A 31 -0.93 -1.89 -1.45
C ALA A 31 -1.23 -3.28 -2.05
N LEU A 32 -0.21 -4.11 -2.25
CA LEU A 32 -0.37 -5.48 -2.76
C LEU A 32 -1.16 -6.38 -1.80
N THR A 33 -0.94 -6.23 -0.49
CA THR A 33 -1.66 -7.00 0.54
C THR A 33 -3.15 -6.66 0.54
N HIS A 34 -3.50 -5.37 0.48
CA HIS A 34 -4.88 -4.91 0.33
C HIS A 34 -5.52 -5.38 -0.96
N GLN A 35 -4.79 -5.31 -2.08
CA GLN A 35 -5.27 -5.81 -3.37
C GLN A 35 -5.56 -7.32 -3.33
N GLN A 36 -4.69 -8.10 -2.70
CA GLN A 36 -4.91 -9.54 -2.54
C GLN A 36 -6.14 -9.83 -1.67
N LEU A 37 -6.28 -9.14 -0.53
CA LEU A 37 -7.43 -9.29 0.35
C LEU A 37 -8.74 -8.96 -0.38
N TYR A 38 -8.74 -7.89 -1.19
CA TYR A 38 -9.87 -7.53 -2.03
C TYR A 38 -10.21 -8.63 -3.03
N ARG A 39 -9.23 -9.10 -3.82
CA ARG A 39 -9.45 -10.17 -4.81
C ARG A 39 -10.04 -11.43 -4.17
N MET A 40 -9.58 -11.77 -2.96
CA MET A 40 -10.13 -12.89 -2.21
C MET A 40 -11.60 -12.65 -1.80
N LYS A 41 -11.94 -11.45 -1.31
CA LYS A 41 -13.32 -11.08 -0.97
C LYS A 41 -14.22 -11.08 -2.21
N SER A 42 -13.75 -10.55 -3.34
CA SER A 42 -14.48 -10.60 -4.62
C SER A 42 -14.68 -12.04 -5.11
N PHE A 43 -13.67 -12.91 -4.95
CA PHE A 43 -13.81 -14.33 -5.29
C PHE A 43 -14.90 -15.03 -4.47
N LEU A 44 -15.02 -14.72 -3.17
CA LEU A 44 -16.12 -15.24 -2.35
C LEU A 44 -17.48 -14.79 -2.87
N GLN A 45 -17.62 -13.49 -3.19
CA GLN A 45 -18.86 -12.96 -3.75
C GLN A 45 -19.21 -13.64 -5.08
N LEU A 46 -18.22 -13.87 -5.95
CA LEU A 46 -18.42 -14.59 -7.21
C LEU A 46 -18.82 -16.06 -7.01
N ALA A 47 -18.37 -16.67 -5.91
CA ALA A 47 -18.78 -18.02 -5.52
C ALA A 47 -20.17 -18.05 -4.83
N GLY A 48 -20.81 -16.89 -4.63
CA GLY A 48 -22.10 -16.78 -3.94
C GLY A 48 -22.00 -16.94 -2.43
N LEU A 49 -20.83 -16.70 -1.84
CA LEU A 49 -20.58 -16.82 -0.41
C LEU A 49 -20.42 -15.43 0.21
N GLU A 50 -20.98 -15.24 1.40
CA GLU A 50 -20.69 -14.05 2.19
C GLU A 50 -19.47 -14.25 3.09
N TYR A 51 -18.72 -13.18 3.32
CA TYR A 51 -17.54 -13.23 4.21
C TYR A 51 -17.92 -13.59 5.66
N SER A 52 -19.12 -13.20 6.11
CA SER A 52 -19.71 -13.52 7.41
C SER A 52 -19.94 -15.02 7.62
N GLU A 53 -20.17 -15.77 6.54
CA GLU A 53 -20.47 -17.21 6.57
C GLU A 53 -19.19 -18.06 6.57
N LEU A 54 -18.07 -17.46 6.16
CA LEU A 54 -16.79 -18.13 6.00
C LEU A 54 -16.28 -18.85 7.26
N PRO A 55 -16.40 -18.30 8.49
CA PRO A 55 -16.02 -19.01 9.71
C PRO A 55 -16.78 -20.32 9.92
N ALA A 56 -18.04 -20.40 9.48
CA ALA A 56 -18.87 -21.60 9.63
C ALA A 56 -18.64 -22.60 8.49
N LEU A 57 -18.51 -22.12 7.25
CA LEU A 57 -18.37 -22.98 6.06
C LEU A 57 -16.94 -23.49 5.86
N SER A 58 -15.94 -22.65 6.12
CA SER A 58 -14.53 -22.98 5.94
C SER A 58 -13.65 -22.23 6.95
N PRO A 59 -13.48 -22.78 8.17
CA PRO A 59 -12.62 -22.19 9.20
C PRO A 59 -11.18 -21.98 8.72
N ARG A 60 -10.69 -22.86 7.83
CA ARG A 60 -9.36 -22.74 7.21
C ARG A 60 -9.27 -21.53 6.30
N ALA A 61 -10.24 -21.32 5.42
CA ALA A 61 -10.27 -20.14 4.57
C ALA A 61 -10.33 -18.88 5.44
N ASN A 62 -11.23 -18.84 6.43
CA ASN A 62 -11.32 -17.71 7.37
C ASN A 62 -10.00 -17.41 8.09
N ALA A 63 -9.25 -18.43 8.51
CA ALA A 63 -7.93 -18.23 9.11
C ALA A 63 -6.93 -17.58 8.15
N VAL A 64 -6.95 -17.93 6.86
CA VAL A 64 -6.11 -17.30 5.83
C VAL A 64 -6.50 -15.83 5.61
N PHE A 65 -7.79 -15.52 5.54
CA PHE A 65 -8.25 -14.13 5.45
C PHE A 65 -7.79 -13.31 6.66
N LYS A 66 -7.96 -13.84 7.87
CA LYS A 66 -7.53 -13.18 9.11
C LYS A 66 -6.02 -12.99 9.17
N LEU A 67 -5.25 -13.95 8.66
CA LEU A 67 -3.79 -13.83 8.56
C LEU A 67 -3.38 -12.65 7.67
N ILE A 68 -3.98 -12.54 6.48
CA ILE A 68 -3.67 -11.46 5.53
C ILE A 68 -4.18 -10.11 6.06
N GLU A 69 -5.37 -10.05 6.68
CA GLU A 69 -5.87 -8.84 7.38
C GLU A 69 -4.89 -8.39 8.47
N ASN A 70 -4.34 -9.33 9.24
CA ASN A 70 -3.36 -9.04 10.27
C ASN A 70 -2.00 -8.59 9.70
N TRP A 71 -1.59 -9.10 8.55
CA TRP A 71 -0.41 -8.59 7.84
C TRP A 71 -0.62 -7.17 7.33
N ALA A 72 -1.77 -6.86 6.74
CA ALA A 72 -2.10 -5.49 6.32
C ALA A 72 -2.02 -4.52 7.51
N LYS A 73 -2.60 -4.90 8.65
CA LYS A 73 -2.55 -4.10 9.87
C LYS A 73 -1.11 -3.85 10.37
N GLN A 74 -0.28 -4.89 10.41
CA GLN A 74 1.12 -4.74 10.81
C GLN A 74 1.91 -3.83 9.86
N LEU A 75 1.62 -3.91 8.55
CA LEU A 75 2.23 -3.05 7.54
C LEU A 75 1.80 -1.58 7.72
N GLU A 76 0.52 -1.34 8.00
CA GLU A 76 -0.01 -0.01 8.32
C GLU A 76 0.61 0.56 9.59
N ASP A 77 0.66 -0.23 10.66
CA ASP A 77 1.23 0.18 11.95
C ASP A 77 2.73 0.51 11.78
N HIS A 78 3.47 -0.29 10.99
CA HIS A 78 4.88 -0.04 10.69
C HIS A 78 5.09 1.21 9.82
N LEU A 79 4.27 1.42 8.79
CA LEU A 79 4.31 2.63 7.96
C LEU A 79 3.98 3.88 8.78
N CYS A 80 2.98 3.81 9.68
CA CYS A 80 2.65 4.88 10.61
C CYS A 80 3.82 5.17 11.57
N ALA A 81 4.49 4.13 12.08
CA ALA A 81 5.64 4.29 12.98
C ALA A 81 6.88 4.89 12.29
N MET A 82 7.07 4.63 10.98
CA MET A 82 8.09 5.31 10.17
C MET A 82 7.77 6.80 9.93
N PHE A 83 6.52 7.21 10.13
CA PHE A 83 5.99 8.52 9.74
C PHE A 83 6.19 9.62 10.80
N ASP A 84 7.25 9.58 11.60
CA ASP A 84 7.66 10.72 12.45
C ASP A 84 8.08 11.95 11.59
N GLY A 85 8.12 11.76 10.27
CA GLY A 85 7.99 12.78 9.23
C GLY A 85 8.03 12.10 7.86
N CYS A 86 7.00 12.28 7.02
CA CYS A 86 7.02 11.78 5.64
C CYS A 86 8.34 12.19 4.97
N PRO A 87 9.17 11.26 4.44
CA PRO A 87 10.30 11.66 3.63
C PRO A 87 9.76 12.45 2.44
N SER A 88 10.15 13.72 2.35
CA SER A 88 9.56 14.70 1.42
C SER A 88 9.83 14.39 -0.06
N ASP A 89 10.70 13.41 -0.34
CA ASP A 89 11.14 13.03 -1.69
C ASP A 89 10.47 11.75 -2.23
N LEU A 90 9.52 11.15 -1.50
CA LEU A 90 8.93 9.88 -1.94
C LEU A 90 8.07 10.00 -3.20
N LEU A 91 7.37 11.11 -3.37
CA LEU A 91 6.56 11.40 -4.57
C LEU A 91 6.71 12.89 -4.90
N PRO A 92 6.92 13.25 -6.18
CA PRO A 92 7.18 14.64 -6.59
C PRO A 92 6.09 15.64 -6.15
N ASP A 93 4.85 15.17 -5.98
CA ASP A 93 3.67 15.98 -5.62
C ASP A 93 3.41 16.05 -4.09
N LEU A 94 4.14 15.29 -3.26
CA LEU A 94 3.99 15.32 -1.79
C LEU A 94 4.84 16.40 -1.12
N SER A 95 5.84 16.96 -1.83
CA SER A 95 6.77 17.96 -1.29
C SER A 95 6.10 19.29 -0.89
N ILE A 96 4.90 19.58 -1.42
CA ILE A 96 4.22 20.87 -1.24
C ILE A 96 3.42 20.98 0.06
N ARG A 97 3.07 19.87 0.73
CA ARG A 97 2.16 19.91 1.89
C ARG A 97 2.82 19.40 3.16
N LYS A 98 3.87 20.12 3.58
CA LYS A 98 4.69 19.81 4.77
C LYS A 98 3.98 20.13 6.09
N ASP A 99 2.79 20.74 6.05
CA ASP A 99 2.05 21.26 7.20
C ASP A 99 0.91 20.35 7.70
N ASP A 100 0.46 19.37 6.91
CA ASP A 100 -0.73 18.58 7.23
C ASP A 100 -0.46 17.06 7.25
N ASN A 101 0.18 16.57 8.33
CA ASN A 101 0.51 15.15 8.52
C ASN A 101 -0.73 14.22 8.37
N GLY A 102 -1.92 14.67 8.78
CA GLY A 102 -3.16 13.91 8.60
C GLY A 102 -3.66 13.85 7.15
N ALA A 103 -3.32 14.84 6.35
CA ALA A 103 -3.75 14.89 4.95
C ALA A 103 -2.90 13.96 4.07
N VAL A 104 -1.63 13.69 4.42
CA VAL A 104 -0.78 12.78 3.60
C VAL A 104 -1.31 11.34 3.64
N ILE A 105 -1.71 10.85 4.80
CA ILE A 105 -2.36 9.53 4.92
C ILE A 105 -3.67 9.54 4.13
N HIS A 106 -4.49 10.59 4.23
CA HIS A 106 -5.71 10.70 3.44
C HIS A 106 -5.42 10.69 1.93
N HIS A 107 -4.39 11.37 1.46
CA HIS A 107 -3.98 11.37 0.06
C HIS A 107 -3.44 10.01 -0.40
N LEU A 108 -2.64 9.33 0.42
CA LEU A 108 -2.16 7.98 0.12
C LEU A 108 -3.33 6.98 0.09
N THR A 109 -4.27 7.10 1.01
CA THR A 109 -5.53 6.33 1.00
C THR A 109 -6.32 6.62 -0.28
N VAL A 110 -6.47 7.89 -0.67
CA VAL A 110 -7.14 8.28 -1.92
C VAL A 110 -6.41 7.74 -3.15
N LEU A 111 -5.07 7.74 -3.17
CA LEU A 111 -4.29 7.15 -4.28
C LEU A 111 -4.45 5.64 -4.34
N ILE A 112 -4.45 4.95 -3.20
CA ILE A 112 -4.73 3.52 -3.13
C ILE A 112 -6.16 3.23 -3.61
N GLU A 113 -7.14 4.04 -3.22
CA GLU A 113 -8.53 3.94 -3.71
C GLU A 113 -8.64 4.23 -5.22
N GLN A 114 -7.92 5.23 -5.74
CA GLN A 114 -7.87 5.55 -7.17
C GLN A 114 -7.27 4.40 -7.99
N VAL A 115 -6.15 3.83 -7.54
CA VAL A 115 -5.54 2.63 -8.13
C VAL A 115 -6.51 1.44 -8.07
N TYR A 116 -7.27 1.34 -6.98
CA TYR A 116 -8.31 0.33 -6.81
C TYR A 116 -9.46 0.50 -7.83
N TYR A 117 -10.01 1.71 -8.01
CA TYR A 117 -11.09 1.97 -8.97
C TYR A 117 -10.66 1.80 -10.43
N THR A 118 -9.46 2.25 -10.79
CA THR A 118 -8.92 2.11 -12.15
C THR A 118 -8.68 0.65 -12.52
N THR A 119 -8.15 -0.16 -11.61
CA THR A 119 -7.97 -1.61 -11.82
C THR A 119 -9.30 -2.36 -11.98
N GLN A 120 -10.34 -1.94 -11.22
CA GLN A 120 -11.70 -2.49 -11.32
C GLN A 120 -12.35 -2.20 -12.68
N ASN A 121 -12.23 -0.98 -13.19
CA ASN A 121 -12.84 -0.59 -14.48
C ASN A 121 -12.08 -1.17 -15.69
N SER A 122 -10.75 -1.29 -15.61
CA SER A 122 -9.95 -1.94 -16.66
C SER A 122 -10.31 -3.43 -16.85
N SER A 123 -10.78 -4.11 -15.80
CA SER A 123 -11.32 -5.48 -15.91
C SER A 123 -12.75 -5.55 -16.47
N ARG A 124 -13.50 -4.45 -16.48
CA ARG A 124 -14.86 -4.38 -17.07
C ARG A 124 -14.85 -4.05 -18.56
N GLU A 125 -13.86 -3.31 -19.05
CA GLU A 125 -13.72 -2.96 -20.48
C GLU A 125 -13.11 -4.08 -21.35
N ASN A 126 -12.64 -5.18 -20.76
CA ASN A 126 -12.10 -6.35 -21.48
C ASN A 126 -13.10 -7.54 -21.51
N LYS A 127 -14.41 -7.26 -21.55
CA LYS A 127 -15.47 -8.26 -21.74
C LYS A 127 -16.45 -7.78 -22.80
#